data_AF-A0AAD3HNJ0-F1
#
_entry.id   AF-A0AAD3HNJ0-F1
#
_cell.length_a   1.000
_cell.length_b   1.000
_cell.length_c   1.000
_cell.angle_alpha   90.00
_cell.angle_beta   90.00
_cell.angle_gamma   90.00
#
_symmetry.space_group_name_H-M   'P 1'
#
loop_
_entity.id
_entity.type
_entity.pdbx_description
1 polymer ?
#
loop_
_entity_poly.entity_id
_entity_poly.type
_entity_poly.pdbx_seq_one_letter_code
_entity_poly.pdbx_strand_id
1 'polypeptide(L)'
;PPAAAAAADAASGASESCLFIEPMQWMAGSITGVIAGKLHCPKCSARLGSFNWSGISNPAGAWVTPAFQLHHSKIDTVLPKPLDAIANVRRPLLPPGVAGGPARAG
;
A
#
# COMPACT_ATOMS: atom_id res chain seq x y z
N PRO A 1 15.28 24.98 -1.83
CA PRO A 1 14.73 25.32 -0.50
C PRO A 1 13.34 24.72 -0.27
N PRO A 2 13.07 24.11 0.90
CA PRO A 2 13.71 22.89 1.42
C PRO A 2 13.16 21.62 0.75
N ALA A 3 14.00 20.59 0.69
CA ALA A 3 13.65 19.25 0.22
C ALA A 3 13.09 18.40 1.38
N ALA A 4 12.16 17.51 1.03
CA ALA A 4 11.81 16.27 1.72
C ALA A 4 11.34 16.36 3.18
N ALA A 5 10.02 16.26 3.36
CA ALA A 5 9.46 15.45 4.45
C ALA A 5 8.12 14.89 3.98
N ALA A 6 8.08 13.58 3.84
CA ALA A 6 6.84 12.82 3.77
C ALA A 6 5.99 13.16 5.01
N ALA A 7 4.77 13.60 4.79
CA ALA A 7 3.70 13.48 5.76
C ALA A 7 2.61 12.63 5.10
N ALA A 8 2.74 11.32 5.22
CA ALA A 8 1.57 10.45 5.25
C ALA A 8 0.88 10.72 6.59
N ASP A 9 0.17 11.85 6.68
CA ASP A 9 -0.73 12.09 7.80
C ASP A 9 -2.01 11.32 7.52
N ALA A 10 -2.26 10.31 8.36
CA ALA A 10 -3.43 9.49 8.28
C ALA A 10 -4.65 10.26 8.78
N ALA A 11 -5.64 10.35 7.90
CA ALA A 11 -7.06 10.56 8.14
C ALA A 11 -7.55 12.00 8.37
N SER A 12 -8.22 12.52 7.33
CA SER A 12 -9.34 13.44 7.51
C SER A 12 -10.47 13.07 6.54
N GLY A 13 -11.45 12.31 7.04
CA GLY A 13 -12.89 12.28 6.69
C GLY A 13 -13.40 12.23 5.24
N ALA A 14 -12.56 12.31 4.22
CA ALA A 14 -12.92 12.23 2.81
C ALA A 14 -12.24 10.99 2.23
N SER A 15 -13.03 10.12 1.61
CA SER A 15 -12.49 9.00 0.84
C SER A 15 -11.75 9.56 -0.37
N GLU A 16 -10.45 9.75 -0.25
CA GLU A 16 -9.58 10.01 -1.39
C GLU A 16 -9.89 8.94 -2.45
N SER A 17 -10.18 9.37 -3.68
CA SER A 17 -10.58 8.46 -4.76
C SER A 17 -9.40 7.66 -5.33
N CYS A 18 -8.21 7.87 -4.77
CA CYS A 18 -6.95 7.38 -5.29
C CYS A 18 -5.90 7.18 -4.20
N LEU A 19 -4.93 6.32 -4.51
CA LEU A 19 -3.77 6.01 -3.71
C LEU A 19 -2.54 6.64 -4.35
N PHE A 20 -1.71 7.33 -3.56
CA PHE A 20 -0.38 7.76 -3.97
C PHE A 20 0.67 6.74 -3.54
N ILE A 21 1.59 6.42 -4.44
CA ILE A 21 2.64 5.42 -4.23
C ILE A 21 3.99 5.90 -4.73
N GLU A 22 5.05 5.19 -4.36
CA GLU A 22 6.36 5.34 -5.02
C GLU A 22 6.36 4.64 -6.40
N PRO A 23 7.21 5.08 -7.34
CA PRO A 23 7.38 4.42 -8.63
C PRO A 23 7.82 2.96 -8.46
N MET A 24 7.12 2.03 -9.10
CA MET A 24 7.45 0.61 -9.07
C MET A 24 8.22 0.16 -10.31
N GLN A 25 9.04 -0.90 -10.18
CA GLN A 25 9.86 -1.43 -11.28
C GLN A 25 9.06 -1.71 -12.56
N TRP A 26 7.84 -2.25 -12.45
CA TRP A 26 6.99 -2.55 -13.62
C TRP A 26 6.56 -1.29 -14.39
N MET A 27 6.63 -0.10 -13.78
CA MET A 27 6.30 1.17 -14.43
C MET A 27 7.44 1.73 -15.28
N ALA A 28 8.67 1.24 -15.11
CA ALA A 28 9.88 1.85 -15.68
C ALA A 28 9.76 2.15 -17.18
N GLY A 29 9.20 1.22 -17.97
CA GLY A 29 9.02 1.40 -19.41
C GLY A 29 8.02 2.50 -19.81
N SER A 30 7.10 2.89 -18.91
CA SER A 30 6.09 3.92 -19.18
C SER A 30 6.46 5.31 -18.66
N ILE A 31 7.44 5.40 -17.75
CA ILE A 31 7.72 6.63 -16.98
C ILE A 31 9.09 7.23 -17.31
N THR A 32 9.95 6.48 -17.99
CA THR A 32 11.30 6.93 -18.34
C THR A 32 11.25 7.92 -19.50
N GLY A 33 11.93 9.06 -19.36
CA GLY A 33 12.03 10.08 -20.41
C GLY A 33 10.79 10.96 -20.59
N VAL A 34 9.77 10.81 -19.75
CA VAL A 34 8.51 11.57 -19.80
C VAL A 34 8.18 12.16 -18.43
N ILE A 35 7.66 13.39 -18.39
CA ILE A 35 7.36 14.10 -17.13
C ILE A 35 6.01 13.70 -16.54
N ALA A 36 5.02 13.38 -17.36
CA ALA A 36 3.69 12.98 -16.92
C ALA A 36 3.06 12.01 -17.90
N GLY A 37 2.16 11.16 -17.41
CA GLY A 37 1.53 10.15 -18.24
C GLY A 37 0.49 9.29 -17.52
N LYS A 38 0.04 8.24 -18.20
CA LYS A 38 -0.95 7.28 -17.70
C LYS A 38 -0.26 5.99 -17.26
N LEU A 39 -0.77 5.37 -16.19
CA LEU A 39 -0.34 4.06 -15.73
C LEU A 39 -1.33 3.00 -16.18
N HIS A 40 -0.82 1.93 -16.81
CA HIS A 40 -1.62 0.82 -17.30
C HIS A 40 -1.15 -0.48 -16.65
N CYS A 41 -2.07 -1.42 -16.46
CA CYS A 41 -1.75 -2.75 -15.98
C CYS A 41 -0.80 -3.45 -16.98
N PRO A 42 0.35 -3.99 -16.55
CA PRO A 42 1.32 -4.62 -17.45
C PRO A 42 0.79 -5.93 -18.07
N LYS A 43 -0.32 -6.47 -17.57
CA LYS A 43 -0.93 -7.71 -18.08
C LYS A 43 -2.09 -7.45 -19.04
N CYS A 44 -3.03 -6.59 -18.67
CA CYS A 44 -4.27 -6.39 -19.43
C CYS A 44 -4.39 -5.01 -20.10
N SER A 45 -3.40 -4.14 -19.95
CA SER A 45 -3.38 -2.77 -20.48
C SER A 45 -4.52 -1.85 -19.97
N ALA A 46 -5.33 -2.30 -19.01
CA ALA A 46 -6.35 -1.48 -18.39
C ALA A 46 -5.69 -0.29 -17.66
N ARG A 47 -6.30 0.90 -17.78
CA ARG A 47 -5.80 2.11 -17.10
C ARG A 47 -6.04 2.00 -15.59
N LEU A 48 -4.96 2.09 -14.82
CA LEU A 48 -4.97 2.06 -13.36
C LEU A 48 -4.90 3.46 -12.75
N GLY A 49 -4.27 4.41 -13.45
CA GLY A 49 -4.13 5.77 -12.96
C GLY A 49 -3.21 6.64 -13.82
N SER A 50 -2.41 7.51 -13.19
CA SER A 50 -1.53 8.48 -13.84
C SER A 50 -0.36 8.88 -12.95
N PHE A 51 0.67 9.46 -13.55
CA PHE A 51 1.82 10.01 -12.84
C PHE A 51 2.19 11.42 -13.34
N ASN A 52 2.83 12.19 -12.48
CA ASN A 52 3.50 13.45 -12.79
C ASN A 52 4.74 13.62 -11.89
N TRP A 53 5.92 13.65 -12.50
CA TRP A 53 7.19 13.85 -11.80
C TRP A 53 7.30 15.24 -11.16
N SER A 54 6.64 16.25 -11.72
CA SER A 54 6.57 17.59 -11.11
C SER A 54 5.64 17.62 -9.89
N GLY A 55 4.78 16.61 -9.73
CA GLY A 55 3.78 16.51 -8.68
C GLY A 55 2.38 16.96 -9.09
N ILE A 56 1.41 16.73 -8.21
CA ILE A 56 0.01 17.18 -8.34
C ILE A 56 -0.55 17.60 -6.98
N SER A 57 -1.55 18.48 -6.99
CA SER A 57 -2.34 18.77 -5.79
C SER A 57 -3.42 17.70 -5.60
N ASN A 58 -3.59 17.22 -4.36
CA ASN A 58 -4.75 16.42 -4.00
C ASN A 58 -5.98 17.34 -3.74
N PRO A 59 -7.20 16.78 -3.62
CA PRO A 59 -8.41 17.55 -3.31
C PRO A 59 -8.34 18.32 -1.98
N ALA A 60 -7.53 17.84 -1.01
CA ALA A 60 -7.26 18.54 0.23
C ALA A 60 -6.27 19.72 0.09
N GLY A 61 -5.74 19.99 -1.12
CA GLY A 61 -4.82 21.09 -1.40
C GLY A 61 -3.34 20.78 -1.10
N ALA A 62 -3.01 19.56 -0.67
CA ALA A 62 -1.64 19.16 -0.43
C ALA A 62 -0.93 18.82 -1.76
N TRP A 63 0.32 19.27 -1.91
CA TRP A 63 1.16 18.97 -3.06
C TRP A 63 1.91 17.65 -2.84
N VAL A 64 1.76 16.71 -3.77
CA VAL A 64 2.44 15.42 -3.74
C VAL A 64 3.49 15.39 -4.85
N THR A 65 4.76 15.16 -4.52
CA THR A 65 5.84 15.00 -5.50
C THR A 65 6.87 13.94 -5.06
N PRO A 66 7.24 12.99 -5.94
CA PRO A 66 6.63 12.75 -7.24
C PRO A 66 5.20 12.19 -7.09
N ALA A 67 4.30 12.55 -8.00
CA ALA A 67 2.90 12.11 -7.91
C ALA A 67 2.65 10.88 -8.76
N PHE A 68 2.56 9.70 -8.14
CA PHE A 68 2.12 8.47 -8.80
C PHE A 68 0.81 8.02 -8.17
N GLN A 69 -0.27 8.11 -8.95
CA GLN A 69 -1.63 7.95 -8.46
C GLN A 69 -2.30 6.72 -9.10
N LEU A 70 -2.92 5.87 -8.28
CA LEU A 70 -3.75 4.75 -8.70
C LEU A 70 -5.20 4.96 -8.23
N HIS A 71 -6.17 4.72 -9.09
CA HIS A 71 -7.59 4.92 -8.75
C HIS A 71 -8.12 3.73 -7.94
N HIS A 72 -8.78 4.00 -6.81
CA HIS A 72 -9.42 2.95 -5.99
C HIS A 72 -10.48 2.15 -6.76
N SER A 73 -11.12 2.75 -7.77
CA SER A 73 -12.07 2.04 -8.65
C SER A 73 -11.43 1.03 -9.61
N LYS A 74 -10.10 0.93 -9.62
CA LYS A 74 -9.31 0.05 -10.51
C LYS A 74 -8.42 -0.92 -9.77
N ILE A 75 -8.35 -0.85 -8.44
CA ILE A 75 -7.48 -1.67 -7.60
C ILE A 75 -8.21 -2.10 -6.33
N ASP A 76 -7.88 -3.29 -5.84
CA ASP A 76 -8.37 -3.80 -4.55
C ASP A 76 -7.23 -3.84 -3.53
N THR A 77 -7.54 -3.49 -2.29
CA THR A 77 -6.62 -3.67 -1.17
C THR A 77 -6.76 -5.08 -0.61
N VAL A 78 -5.72 -5.89 -0.76
CA VAL A 78 -5.65 -7.21 -0.15
C VAL A 78 -4.79 -7.13 1.11
N LEU A 79 -5.40 -7.37 2.28
CA LEU A 79 -4.62 -7.58 3.50
C LEU A 79 -3.99 -8.98 3.40
N PRO A 80 -2.67 -9.14 3.55
CA PRO A 80 -2.08 -10.46 3.64
C PRO A 80 -2.74 -11.20 4.81
N LYS A 81 -3.37 -12.34 4.53
CA LYS A 81 -4.04 -13.14 5.55
C LYS A 81 -2.96 -13.63 6.52
N PRO A 82 -3.01 -13.28 7.82
CA PRO A 82 -2.00 -13.71 8.78
C PRO A 82 -1.82 -15.23 8.78
N LEU A 83 -2.91 -15.96 8.56
CA LEU A 83 -2.92 -17.41 8.57
C LEU A 83 -2.16 -18.05 7.39
N ASP A 84 -2.11 -17.43 6.21
CA ASP A 84 -1.38 -18.01 5.06
C ASP A 84 0.14 -17.90 5.24
N ALA A 85 0.61 -16.83 5.91
CA ALA A 85 2.02 -16.66 6.28
C ALA A 85 2.47 -17.64 7.38
N ILE A 86 1.56 -18.05 8.27
CA ILE A 86 1.85 -18.94 9.40
C ILE A 86 1.47 -20.40 9.11
N ALA A 87 0.78 -20.69 8.00
CA ALA A 87 0.29 -22.02 7.64
C ALA A 87 1.41 -23.08 7.53
N ASN A 88 2.61 -22.65 7.16
CA ASN A 88 3.79 -23.53 7.01
C ASN A 88 4.70 -23.53 8.26
N VAL A 89 4.35 -22.77 9.30
CA VAL A 89 5.07 -22.81 10.58
C VAL A 89 4.58 -24.05 11.33
N ARG A 90 5.48 -25.03 11.50
CA ARG A 90 5.19 -26.23 12.29
C ARG A 90 4.76 -25.80 13.68
N ARG A 91 3.49 -26.05 14.02
CA ARG A 91 3.01 -25.91 15.39
C ARG A 91 3.80 -26.88 16.28
N PRO A 92 4.30 -26.45 17.44
CA PRO A 92 4.80 -27.39 18.44
C PRO A 92 3.70 -28.42 18.72
N LEU A 93 4.01 -29.70 18.58
CA LEU A 93 3.13 -30.76 19.06
C LEU A 93 3.12 -30.65 20.58
N LEU A 94 2.13 -29.94 21.13
CA LEU A 94 1.91 -29.96 22.57
C LEU A 94 1.43 -31.38 22.93
N PRO A 95 2.11 -32.09 23.83
CA PRO A 95 1.63 -33.40 24.26
C PRO A 95 0.27 -33.26 24.95
N PRO A 96 -0.69 -34.17 24.70
CA PRO A 96 -1.96 -34.17 25.43
C PRO A 96 -1.65 -34.49 26.90
N GLY A 97 -1.72 -33.48 27.79
CA GLY A 97 -1.55 -33.72 29.23
C GLY A 97 -0.99 -32.58 30.07
N VAL A 98 -0.56 -31.43 29.53
CA VAL A 98 -0.19 -30.28 30.36
C VAL A 98 -1.43 -29.44 30.68
N ALA A 99 -2.29 -29.99 31.53
CA ALA A 99 -3.10 -29.21 32.44
C ALA A 99 -2.34 -29.21 33.77
N GLY A 100 -1.72 -28.10 34.17
CA GLY A 100 -0.95 -28.11 35.40
C GLY A 100 -0.31 -26.78 35.80
N GLY A 101 -1.02 -26.03 36.63
CA GLY A 101 -0.47 -24.96 37.48
C GLY A 101 -1.53 -24.51 38.48
N PRO A 102 -1.26 -24.46 39.80
CA PRO A 102 -2.27 -24.64 40.83
C PRO A 102 -3.12 -23.40 41.11
N ALA A 103 -4.36 -23.67 41.54
CA ALA A 103 -5.24 -22.71 42.18
C ALA A 103 -4.54 -22.06 43.39
N ARG A 104 -4.45 -20.73 43.43
CA ARG A 104 -4.19 -20.00 44.67
C ARG A 104 -5.51 -19.43 45.16
N ALA A 105 -6.02 -20.03 46.22
CA ALA A 105 -6.98 -19.41 47.11
C ALA A 105 -6.24 -18.39 47.99
N GLY A 106 -6.82 -17.19 48.11
CA GLY A 106 -6.40 -16.09 48.97
C GLY A 106 -7.50 -15.05 48.97
#